data_AF-A0A1P8F5T8-F1
#
_entry.id   AF-A0A1P8F5T8-F1
#
_cell.length_a   1.000
_cell.length_b   1.000
_cell.length_c   1.000
_cell.angle_alpha   90.00
_cell.angle_beta   90.00
_cell.angle_gamma   90.00
#
_symmetry.space_group_name_H-M   'P 1'
#
loop_
_entity.id
_entity.type
_entity.pdbx_description
1 polymer ?
#
loop_
_entity_poly.entity_id
_entity_poly.type
_entity_poly.pdbx_seq_one_letter_code
_entity_poly.pdbx_strand_id
1 'polypeptide(L)'
;MTANYYQQYIPWFQDTCRLVSGISISASNLVFPGRYAPLLRRVKRAEAFKKLDTRIRHVITVLEELRTHDLVLNASLPKQIASPKETKFDPAQALHKLEDILRKFIERELSKTGADWWMAKIPSEIRSRAESRRQKQEAVWPWHPVSSTNVMDYLDFSDYRKIILEPTNWTQVFAGFFRAPSFIDSRLGELEPIRNDVAHSRPSSPMACDKIRLYGEELERCTNRTG
;
A
#
# COMPACT_ATOMS: atom_id res chain seq x y z
N MET A 1 48.72 21.88 18.73
CA MET A 1 47.65 22.80 19.16
C MET A 1 46.57 22.96 18.07
N THR A 2 45.84 21.90 17.71
CA THR A 2 44.80 21.97 16.65
C THR A 2 43.52 21.21 17.00
N ALA A 3 43.46 20.55 18.16
CA ALA A 3 42.28 19.80 18.59
C ALA A 3 41.17 20.67 19.21
N ASN A 4 41.45 21.93 19.56
CA ASN A 4 40.57 22.73 20.42
C ASN A 4 39.90 23.94 19.74
N TYR A 5 40.36 24.38 18.57
CA TYR A 5 39.79 25.57 17.91
C TYR A 5 38.38 25.32 17.33
N TYR A 6 38.02 24.07 17.09
CA TYR A 6 36.75 23.72 16.44
C TYR A 6 35.60 23.47 17.41
N GLN A 7 35.89 23.31 18.71
CA GLN A 7 34.87 23.09 19.73
C GLN A 7 33.94 24.30 19.89
N GLN A 8 34.45 25.52 19.66
CA GLN A 8 33.67 26.75 19.73
C GLN A 8 32.51 26.80 18.71
N TYR A 9 32.58 26.02 17.63
CA TYR A 9 31.54 26.00 16.60
C TYR A 9 30.49 24.90 16.82
N ILE A 10 30.68 23.98 17.77
CA ILE A 10 29.72 22.91 18.07
C ILE A 10 28.32 23.47 18.39
N PRO A 11 28.17 24.53 19.22
CA PRO A 11 26.85 25.14 19.47
C PRO A 11 26.18 25.62 18.18
N TRP A 12 26.94 26.26 17.29
CA TRP A 12 26.43 26.73 16.00
C TRP A 12 25.92 25.58 15.12
N PHE A 13 26.63 24.43 15.07
CA PHE A 13 26.17 23.26 14.32
C PHE A 13 24.89 22.65 14.92
N GLN A 14 24.80 22.58 16.24
CA GLN A 14 23.61 22.08 16.94
C GLN A 14 22.40 22.98 16.68
N ASP A 15 22.57 24.30 16.75
CA ASP A 15 21.51 25.27 16.48
C ASP A 15 21.10 25.27 15.00
N THR A 16 22.07 25.15 14.08
CA THR A 16 21.78 24.99 12.65
C THR A 16 21.01 23.71 12.38
N CYS A 17 21.35 22.60 13.02
CA CYS A 17 20.60 21.35 12.92
C CYS A 17 19.16 21.50 13.44
N ARG A 18 18.97 22.22 14.55
CA ARG A 18 17.63 22.52 15.10
C ARG A 18 16.81 23.35 14.10
N LEU A 19 17.38 24.43 13.57
CA LEU A 19 16.72 25.29 12.59
C LEU A 19 16.34 24.52 11.32
N VAL A 20 17.28 23.80 10.72
CA VAL A 20 17.05 23.00 9.50
C VAL A 20 16.05 21.87 9.73
N SER A 21 15.95 21.33 10.95
CA SER A 21 14.95 20.33 11.29
C SER A 21 13.50 20.86 11.29
N GLY A 22 13.33 22.18 11.38
CA GLY A 22 12.04 22.88 11.34
C GLY A 22 11.64 23.42 9.97
N ILE A 23 12.41 23.12 8.91
CA ILE A 23 12.22 23.68 7.56
C ILE A 23 11.94 22.57 6.54
N SER A 24 11.01 22.87 5.63
CA SER A 24 10.58 22.07 4.48
C SER A 24 10.90 22.76 3.16
N ILE A 25 10.84 22.02 2.05
CA ILE A 25 10.84 22.61 0.69
C ILE A 25 9.41 22.60 0.14
N SER A 26 8.98 23.73 -0.42
CA SER A 26 7.79 23.89 -1.25
C SER A 26 8.04 23.27 -2.63
N ALA A 27 7.88 21.96 -2.75
CA ALA A 27 7.78 21.28 -4.04
C ALA A 27 6.31 21.00 -4.36
N SER A 28 5.94 20.91 -5.64
CA SER A 28 4.59 20.55 -6.11
C SER A 28 4.06 19.22 -5.55
N ASN A 29 4.94 18.36 -5.04
CA ASN A 29 4.63 17.21 -4.22
C ASN A 29 5.32 17.37 -2.85
N LEU A 30 4.65 18.02 -1.90
CA LEU A 30 5.05 18.07 -0.49
C LEU A 30 5.05 16.65 0.09
N VAL A 31 6.15 15.92 -0.04
CA VAL A 31 6.32 14.63 0.64
C VAL A 31 6.61 14.91 2.12
N PHE A 32 5.60 14.71 2.97
CA PHE A 32 5.77 14.73 4.43
C PHE A 32 6.55 13.47 4.88
N PRO A 33 7.48 13.53 5.87
CA PRO A 33 7.75 14.62 6.80
C PRO A 33 8.45 15.75 6.08
N GLY A 34 7.97 16.95 6.33
CA GLY A 34 8.60 18.20 5.96
C GLY A 34 10.02 18.37 6.54
N ARG A 35 10.91 17.47 6.15
CA ARG A 35 12.33 17.45 6.47
C ARG A 35 12.99 17.39 5.12
N TYR A 36 13.74 18.42 4.78
CA TYR A 36 14.73 18.24 3.75
C TYR A 36 15.87 17.37 4.31
N ALA A 37 15.59 16.07 4.44
CA ALA A 37 16.49 15.06 4.97
C ALA A 37 17.87 15.07 4.27
N PRO A 38 17.97 15.34 2.95
CA PRO A 38 19.26 15.59 2.31
C PRO A 38 20.07 16.70 2.97
N LEU A 39 19.48 17.86 3.26
CA LEU A 39 20.16 18.99 3.89
C LEU A 39 20.51 18.73 5.35
N LEU A 40 19.59 18.13 6.12
CA LEU A 40 19.90 17.74 7.50
C LEU A 40 21.06 16.73 7.56
N ARG A 41 21.10 15.77 6.62
CA ARG A 41 22.23 14.82 6.48
C ARG A 41 23.52 15.56 6.12
N ARG A 42 23.46 16.55 5.23
CA ARG A 42 24.63 17.34 4.81
C ARG A 42 25.17 18.22 5.93
N VAL A 43 24.31 18.87 6.71
CA VAL A 43 24.72 19.65 7.91
C VAL A 43 25.40 18.75 8.94
N LYS A 44 24.81 17.59 9.25
CA LYS A 44 25.42 16.60 10.16
C LYS A 44 26.75 16.07 9.61
N ARG A 45 26.85 15.87 8.30
CA ARG A 45 28.09 15.42 7.65
C ARG A 45 29.17 16.51 7.71
N ALA A 46 28.79 17.77 7.55
CA ALA A 46 29.69 18.92 7.67
C ALA A 46 30.31 19.03 9.08
N GLU A 47 29.56 18.69 10.13
CA GLU A 47 30.07 18.62 11.50
C GLU A 47 31.10 17.50 11.68
N ALA A 48 30.89 16.35 11.05
CA ALA A 48 31.73 15.16 11.22
C ALA A 48 33.12 15.26 10.55
N PHE A 49 33.36 16.24 9.67
CA PHE A 49 34.65 16.37 8.97
C PHE A 49 35.72 17.04 9.84
N LYS A 50 36.91 16.44 9.86
CA LYS A 50 38.07 16.95 10.63
C LYS A 50 38.82 18.10 9.95
N LYS A 51 38.79 18.19 8.61
CA LYS A 51 39.50 19.21 7.82
C LYS A 51 38.63 20.44 7.61
N LEU A 52 39.12 21.64 7.97
CA LEU A 52 38.39 22.90 7.86
C LEU A 52 37.90 23.20 6.44
N ASP A 53 38.77 23.07 5.44
CA ASP A 53 38.42 23.28 4.02
C ASP A 53 37.23 22.40 3.58
N THR A 54 37.21 21.14 4.04
CA THR A 54 36.11 20.21 3.75
C THR A 54 34.82 20.62 4.45
N ARG A 55 34.90 21.12 5.70
CA ARG A 55 33.73 21.65 6.43
C ARG A 55 33.14 22.87 5.71
N ILE A 56 34.00 23.82 5.33
CA ILE A 56 33.60 25.03 4.61
C ILE A 56 32.89 24.67 3.31
N ARG A 57 33.46 23.77 2.51
CA ARG A 57 32.82 23.32 1.25
C ARG A 57 31.42 22.75 1.48
N HIS A 58 31.23 21.89 2.47
CA HIS A 58 29.93 21.29 2.76
C HIS A 58 28.93 22.29 3.33
N VAL A 59 29.39 23.27 4.12
CA VAL A 59 28.54 24.38 4.60
C VAL A 59 28.10 25.26 3.43
N ILE A 60 29.00 25.59 2.49
CA ILE A 60 28.64 26.34 1.27
C ILE A 60 27.58 25.60 0.47
N THR A 61 27.73 24.29 0.26
CA THR A 61 26.73 23.47 -0.42
C THR A 61 25.36 23.49 0.29
N VAL A 62 25.33 23.49 1.62
CA VAL A 62 24.09 23.64 2.40
C VAL A 62 23.45 25.00 2.13
N LEU A 63 24.23 26.08 2.12
CA LEU A 63 23.75 27.44 1.84
C LEU A 63 23.23 27.59 0.41
N GLU A 64 23.89 26.96 -0.57
CA GLU A 64 23.44 26.93 -1.96
C GLU A 64 22.09 26.24 -2.10
N GLU A 65 21.88 25.10 -1.42
CA GLU A 65 20.60 24.40 -1.43
C GLU A 65 19.49 25.20 -0.74
N LEU A 66 19.79 25.88 0.37
CA LEU A 66 18.85 26.78 1.04
C LEU A 66 18.43 27.95 0.14
N ARG A 67 19.32 28.41 -0.75
CA ARG A 67 19.03 29.50 -1.69
C ARG A 67 18.22 29.04 -2.92
N THR A 68 18.40 27.80 -3.36
CA THR A 68 17.77 27.30 -4.60
C THR A 68 16.36 26.76 -4.41
N HIS A 69 15.94 26.46 -3.18
CA HIS A 69 14.64 25.89 -2.90
C HIS A 69 13.77 26.87 -2.12
N ASP A 70 12.48 26.91 -2.42
CA ASP A 70 11.50 27.69 -1.64
C ASP A 70 11.27 26.99 -0.29
N LEU A 71 11.76 27.60 0.79
CA LEU A 71 11.73 27.03 2.13
C LEU A 71 10.44 27.42 2.86
N VAL A 72 9.80 26.44 3.50
CA VAL A 72 8.59 26.64 4.32
C VAL A 72 8.85 26.19 5.75
N LEU A 73 8.48 27.02 6.72
CA LEU A 73 8.55 26.65 8.13
C LEU A 73 7.50 25.60 8.47
N ASN A 74 7.91 24.53 9.14
CA ASN A 74 7.02 23.46 9.56
C ASN A 74 5.91 23.96 10.50
N ALA A 75 6.20 24.99 11.30
CA ALA A 75 5.22 25.62 12.18
C ALA A 75 4.11 26.38 11.43
N SER A 76 4.36 26.77 10.18
CA SER A 76 3.42 27.49 9.32
C SER A 76 2.57 26.56 8.46
N LEU A 77 2.84 25.25 8.48
CA LEU A 77 2.04 24.25 7.75
C LEU A 77 0.76 23.90 8.55
N PRO A 78 -0.41 23.79 7.89
CA PRO A 78 -1.63 23.31 8.53
C PRO A 78 -1.41 21.98 9.25
N LYS A 79 -1.90 21.85 10.50
CA LYS A 79 -1.75 20.63 11.33
C LYS A 79 -2.25 19.33 10.67
N GLN A 80 -3.14 19.43 9.68
CA GLN A 80 -3.64 18.30 8.88
C GLN A 80 -2.62 17.75 7.86
N ILE A 81 -1.57 18.52 7.54
CA ILE A 81 -0.44 18.10 6.69
C ILE A 81 0.71 17.54 7.55
N ALA A 82 0.68 17.79 8.87
CA ALA A 82 1.79 17.57 9.81
C ALA A 82 1.85 16.18 10.46
N SER A 83 0.91 15.28 10.17
CA SER A 83 1.06 13.87 10.50
C SER A 83 1.29 13.09 9.20
N PRO A 84 2.43 12.39 9.05
CA PRO A 84 2.39 11.23 8.20
C PRO A 84 1.46 10.29 8.97
N LYS A 85 0.28 10.00 8.44
CA LYS A 85 -0.01 8.57 8.41
C LYS A 85 1.15 8.01 7.60
N GLU A 86 2.23 7.59 8.27
CA GLU A 86 2.78 6.29 7.90
C GLU A 86 1.55 5.42 7.97
N THR A 87 0.87 5.25 6.84
CA THR A 87 -0.13 4.22 6.70
C THR A 87 0.73 2.98 6.79
N LYS A 88 1.03 2.57 8.03
CA LYS A 88 1.68 1.30 8.33
C LYS A 88 0.93 0.32 7.47
N PHE A 89 1.61 -0.27 6.50
CA PHE A 89 0.97 -1.15 5.54
C PHE A 89 0.18 -2.18 6.33
N ASP A 90 -1.14 -2.10 6.24
CA ASP A 90 -2.04 -2.96 6.96
C ASP A 90 -2.39 -4.10 5.99
N PRO A 91 -1.79 -5.29 6.16
CA PRO A 91 -2.03 -6.41 5.26
C PRO A 91 -3.50 -6.83 5.28
N ALA A 92 -4.20 -6.72 6.42
CA ALA A 92 -5.61 -7.08 6.52
C ALA A 92 -6.47 -6.12 5.71
N GLN A 93 -6.25 -4.81 5.86
CA GLN A 93 -6.97 -3.81 5.08
C GLN A 93 -6.68 -3.94 3.58
N ALA A 94 -5.43 -4.18 3.20
CA ALA A 94 -5.03 -4.34 1.80
C ALA A 94 -5.67 -5.58 1.15
N LEU A 95 -5.70 -6.70 1.86
CA LEU A 95 -6.34 -7.94 1.41
C LEU A 95 -7.86 -7.78 1.29
N HIS A 96 -8.51 -7.16 2.28
CA HIS A 96 -9.94 -6.89 2.22
C HIS A 96 -10.30 -5.99 1.03
N LYS A 97 -9.51 -4.92 0.80
CA LYS A 97 -9.68 -4.06 -0.38
C LYS A 97 -9.55 -4.87 -1.68
N LEU A 98 -8.58 -5.78 -1.76
CA LEU A 98 -8.38 -6.61 -2.93
C LEU A 98 -9.52 -7.62 -3.14
N GLU A 99 -10.02 -8.26 -2.08
CA GLU A 99 -11.21 -9.11 -2.12
C GLU A 99 -12.42 -8.34 -2.68
N ASP A 100 -12.66 -7.12 -2.19
CA ASP A 100 -13.76 -6.28 -2.66
C ASP A 100 -13.60 -5.87 -4.14
N ILE A 101 -12.38 -5.54 -4.58
CA ILE A 101 -12.09 -5.23 -5.99
C ILE A 101 -12.40 -6.44 -6.88
N LEU A 102 -11.90 -7.62 -6.51
CA LEU A 102 -12.10 -8.85 -7.29
C LEU A 102 -13.58 -9.25 -7.32
N ARG A 103 -14.28 -9.18 -6.19
CA ARG A 103 -15.71 -9.48 -6.10
C ARG A 103 -16.52 -8.59 -7.04
N LYS A 104 -16.33 -7.26 -6.94
CA LYS A 104 -17.03 -6.28 -7.79
C LYS A 104 -16.67 -6.46 -9.26
N PHE A 105 -15.41 -6.78 -9.57
CA PHE A 105 -14.97 -7.08 -10.93
C PHE A 105 -15.70 -8.30 -11.50
N ILE A 106 -15.69 -9.43 -10.78
CA ILE A 106 -16.35 -10.66 -11.22
C ILE A 106 -17.85 -10.45 -11.40
N GLU A 107 -18.51 -9.82 -10.43
CA GLU A 107 -19.95 -9.53 -10.49
C GLU A 107 -20.28 -8.62 -11.68
N ARG A 108 -19.50 -7.55 -11.89
CA ARG A 108 -19.69 -6.61 -13.00
C ARG A 108 -19.51 -7.27 -14.36
N GLU A 109 -18.48 -8.10 -14.53
CA GLU A 109 -18.21 -8.70 -15.84
C GLU A 109 -19.13 -9.89 -16.15
N LEU A 110 -19.46 -10.72 -15.15
CA LEU A 110 -20.39 -11.83 -15.36
C LEU A 110 -21.83 -11.36 -15.55
N SER A 111 -22.27 -10.29 -14.87
CA SER A 111 -23.63 -9.75 -15.04
C SER A 111 -23.91 -9.22 -16.45
N LYS A 112 -22.87 -8.86 -17.22
CA LYS A 112 -23.01 -8.51 -18.65
C LYS A 112 -23.42 -9.69 -19.52
N THR A 113 -23.24 -10.93 -19.06
CA THR A 113 -23.56 -12.15 -19.84
C THR A 113 -25.04 -12.52 -19.78
N GLY A 114 -25.83 -11.91 -18.89
CA GLY A 114 -27.26 -12.13 -18.74
C GLY A 114 -27.72 -12.07 -17.28
N ALA A 115 -29.03 -11.97 -17.04
CA ALA A 115 -29.59 -11.85 -15.69
C ALA A 115 -29.32 -13.08 -14.80
N ASP A 116 -29.33 -14.29 -15.39
CA ASP A 116 -29.10 -15.55 -14.69
C ASP A 116 -27.61 -15.95 -14.60
N TRP A 117 -26.70 -14.99 -14.76
CA TRP A 117 -25.25 -15.23 -14.76
C TRP A 117 -24.78 -16.00 -13.52
N TRP A 118 -25.40 -15.77 -12.36
CA TRP A 118 -25.06 -16.48 -11.12
C TRP A 118 -25.24 -17.99 -11.26
N MET A 119 -26.36 -18.43 -11.82
CA MET A 119 -26.66 -19.85 -12.01
C MET A 119 -25.90 -20.44 -13.20
N ALA A 120 -25.71 -19.65 -14.26
CA ALA A 120 -25.13 -20.10 -15.52
C ALA A 120 -23.59 -20.13 -15.52
N LYS A 121 -22.94 -19.18 -14.83
CA LYS A 121 -21.48 -18.97 -14.88
C LYS A 121 -20.74 -19.41 -13.63
N ILE A 122 -21.42 -19.50 -12.47
CA ILE A 122 -20.78 -19.93 -11.23
C ILE A 122 -20.94 -21.46 -11.06
N PRO A 123 -19.82 -22.21 -10.95
CA PRO A 123 -19.85 -23.64 -10.69
C PRO A 123 -20.70 -24.01 -9.48
N SER A 124 -21.45 -25.11 -9.58
CA SER A 124 -22.36 -25.58 -8.51
C SER A 124 -21.64 -25.83 -7.18
N GLU A 125 -20.41 -26.34 -7.24
CA GLU A 125 -19.53 -26.54 -6.08
C GLU A 125 -19.31 -25.24 -5.30
N ILE A 126 -19.02 -24.14 -6.00
CA ILE A 126 -18.74 -22.84 -5.40
C ILE A 126 -20.01 -22.24 -4.80
N ARG A 127 -21.14 -22.33 -5.53
CA ARG A 127 -22.44 -21.90 -5.02
C ARG A 127 -22.82 -22.61 -3.73
N SER A 128 -22.63 -23.94 -3.68
CA SER A 128 -22.92 -24.74 -2.49
C SER A 128 -22.02 -24.36 -1.30
N ARG A 129 -20.73 -24.09 -1.53
CA ARG A 129 -19.81 -23.62 -0.49
C ARG A 129 -20.19 -22.26 0.07
N ALA A 130 -20.49 -21.31 -0.82
CA ALA A 130 -20.89 -19.95 -0.41
C ALA A 130 -22.16 -20.00 0.44
N GLU A 131 -23.15 -20.77 0.01
CA GLU A 131 -24.39 -21.00 0.75
C GLU A 131 -24.14 -21.67 2.11
N SER A 132 -23.27 -22.68 2.16
CA SER A 132 -22.89 -23.32 3.43
C SER A 132 -22.20 -22.36 4.39
N ARG A 133 -21.34 -21.46 3.90
CA ARG A 133 -20.68 -20.42 4.71
C ARG A 133 -21.70 -19.41 5.24
N ARG A 134 -22.64 -18.98 4.40
CA ARG A 134 -23.75 -18.10 4.79
C ARG A 134 -24.57 -18.70 5.93
N GLN A 135 -25.05 -19.93 5.73
CA GLN A 135 -25.85 -20.64 6.74
C GLN A 135 -25.10 -20.83 8.05
N LYS A 136 -23.80 -21.15 8.01
CA LYS A 136 -22.97 -21.24 9.23
C LYS A 136 -22.87 -19.90 9.95
N GLN A 137 -22.69 -18.79 9.23
CA GLN A 137 -22.59 -17.48 9.84
C GLN A 137 -23.93 -17.04 10.47
N GLU A 138 -25.05 -17.30 9.79
CA GLU A 138 -26.39 -17.02 10.30
C GLU A 138 -26.77 -17.90 11.50
N ALA A 139 -26.39 -19.18 11.49
CA ALA A 139 -26.70 -20.13 12.56
C ALA A 139 -25.95 -19.86 13.87
N VAL A 140 -24.73 -19.32 13.81
CA VAL A 140 -23.91 -19.11 15.00
C VAL A 140 -24.42 -17.91 15.83
N TRP A 141 -25.09 -16.94 15.20
CA TRP A 141 -25.53 -15.73 15.90
C TRP A 141 -26.96 -15.31 15.51
N PRO A 142 -28.01 -15.99 16.01
CA PRO A 142 -29.41 -15.67 15.70
C PRO A 142 -29.83 -14.23 16.03
N TRP A 143 -29.12 -13.58 16.97
CA TRP A 143 -29.35 -12.19 17.39
C TRP A 143 -28.43 -11.18 16.70
N HIS A 144 -27.50 -11.63 15.86
CA HIS A 144 -26.62 -10.73 15.11
C HIS A 144 -27.26 -10.43 13.75
N PRO A 145 -27.39 -9.15 13.37
CA PRO A 145 -27.92 -8.82 12.05
C PRO A 145 -27.04 -9.44 10.96
N VAL A 146 -27.70 -10.04 9.97
CA VAL A 146 -27.02 -10.62 8.81
C VAL A 146 -26.26 -9.50 8.10
N SER A 147 -24.93 -9.61 8.02
CA SER A 147 -24.08 -8.52 7.54
C SER A 147 -24.20 -8.27 6.04
N SER A 148 -24.64 -9.26 5.26
CA SER A 148 -24.95 -9.10 3.83
C SER A 148 -25.93 -10.15 3.34
N THR A 149 -26.85 -9.75 2.45
CA THR A 149 -27.75 -10.66 1.73
C THR A 149 -27.10 -11.24 0.46
N ASN A 150 -25.98 -10.68 0.00
CA ASN A 150 -25.33 -11.12 -1.24
C ASN A 150 -24.44 -12.35 -1.00
N VAL A 151 -24.75 -13.47 -1.65
CA VAL A 151 -23.99 -14.73 -1.54
C VAL A 151 -22.55 -14.58 -2.03
N MET A 152 -22.28 -13.61 -2.91
CA MET A 152 -20.91 -13.27 -3.37
C MET A 152 -19.99 -12.81 -2.24
N ASP A 153 -20.53 -12.27 -1.13
CA ASP A 153 -19.72 -11.82 0.00
C ASP A 153 -19.12 -12.97 0.81
N TYR A 154 -19.54 -14.21 0.54
CA TYR A 154 -19.08 -15.42 1.20
C TYR A 154 -18.00 -16.17 0.40
N LEU A 155 -17.53 -15.59 -0.70
CA LEU A 155 -16.45 -16.12 -1.55
C LEU A 155 -15.07 -15.62 -1.10
N ASP A 156 -14.04 -16.43 -1.36
CA ASP A 156 -12.64 -16.14 -1.07
C ASP A 156 -11.76 -16.20 -2.34
N PHE A 157 -10.44 -15.99 -2.22
CA PHE A 157 -9.54 -16.02 -3.38
C PHE A 157 -9.50 -17.37 -4.08
N SER A 158 -9.63 -18.49 -3.36
CA SER A 158 -9.73 -19.83 -3.93
C SER A 158 -10.97 -19.96 -4.82
N ASP A 159 -12.11 -19.45 -4.37
CA ASP A 159 -13.34 -19.45 -5.16
C ASP A 159 -13.24 -18.50 -6.36
N TYR A 160 -12.73 -17.28 -6.18
CA TYR A 160 -12.51 -16.34 -7.30
C TYR A 160 -11.58 -16.92 -8.36
N ARG A 161 -10.50 -17.58 -7.94
CA ARG A 161 -9.57 -18.29 -8.83
C ARG A 161 -10.30 -19.33 -9.66
N LYS A 162 -11.13 -20.18 -9.05
CA LYS A 162 -11.90 -21.21 -9.78
C LYS A 162 -12.93 -20.60 -10.72
N ILE A 163 -13.61 -19.52 -10.34
CA ILE A 163 -14.59 -18.83 -11.19
C ILE A 163 -13.92 -18.26 -12.44
N ILE A 164 -12.80 -17.55 -12.26
CA ILE A 164 -12.07 -16.89 -13.35
C ILE A 164 -11.46 -17.93 -14.31
N LEU A 165 -10.91 -19.02 -13.77
CA LEU A 165 -10.22 -20.05 -14.54
C LEU A 165 -11.16 -21.11 -15.14
N GLU A 166 -12.46 -21.06 -14.84
CA GLU A 166 -13.42 -21.93 -15.52
C GLU A 166 -13.33 -21.67 -17.04
N PRO A 167 -13.14 -22.71 -17.88
CA PRO A 167 -12.79 -22.52 -19.29
C PRO A 167 -13.75 -21.64 -20.09
N THR A 168 -15.04 -21.74 -19.80
CA THR A 168 -16.10 -20.96 -20.47
C THR A 168 -16.03 -19.50 -20.05
N ASN A 169 -15.93 -19.24 -18.75
CA ASN A 169 -15.79 -17.90 -18.18
C ASN A 169 -14.50 -17.23 -18.63
N TRP A 170 -13.39 -17.97 -18.65
CA TRP A 170 -12.12 -17.47 -19.14
C TRP A 170 -12.24 -16.98 -20.57
N THR A 171 -12.72 -17.85 -21.47
CA THR A 171 -12.78 -17.56 -22.90
C THR A 171 -13.78 -16.45 -23.23
N GLN A 172 -14.93 -16.42 -22.55
CA GLN A 172 -16.02 -15.50 -22.89
C GLN A 172 -15.92 -14.15 -22.16
N VAL A 173 -15.25 -14.08 -21.01
CA VAL A 173 -15.30 -12.91 -20.13
C VAL A 173 -13.90 -12.44 -19.74
N PHE A 174 -13.04 -13.32 -19.22
CA PHE A 174 -11.83 -12.86 -18.51
C PHE A 174 -10.55 -12.76 -19.36
N ALA A 175 -10.49 -13.43 -20.52
CA ALA A 175 -9.31 -13.44 -21.39
C ALA A 175 -8.89 -12.05 -21.89
N GLY A 176 -9.81 -11.09 -21.97
CA GLY A 176 -9.51 -9.70 -22.34
C GLY A 176 -8.81 -8.88 -21.24
N PHE A 177 -8.93 -9.29 -19.98
CA PHE A 177 -8.42 -8.52 -18.83
C PHE A 177 -7.07 -9.03 -18.33
N PHE A 178 -6.86 -10.34 -18.39
CA PHE A 178 -5.66 -11.00 -17.87
C PHE A 178 -4.78 -11.53 -19.00
N ARG A 179 -3.46 -11.44 -18.85
CA ARG A 179 -2.51 -11.87 -19.89
C ARG A 179 -2.57 -13.37 -20.19
N ALA A 180 -2.75 -14.19 -19.16
CA ALA A 180 -2.76 -15.64 -19.25
C ALA A 180 -3.45 -16.25 -18.02
N PRO A 181 -4.03 -17.46 -18.12
CA PRO A 181 -4.61 -18.16 -16.97
C PRO A 181 -3.58 -18.36 -15.84
N SER A 182 -2.33 -18.70 -16.18
CA SER A 182 -1.24 -18.89 -15.22
C SER A 182 -0.91 -17.64 -14.40
N PHE A 183 -1.19 -16.45 -14.95
CA PHE A 183 -0.99 -15.20 -14.23
C PHE A 183 -1.93 -15.12 -13.02
N ILE A 184 -3.24 -15.21 -13.24
CA ILE A 184 -4.20 -15.11 -12.13
C ILE A 184 -4.06 -16.30 -11.17
N ASP A 185 -3.78 -17.49 -11.72
CA ASP A 185 -3.60 -18.73 -10.96
C ASP A 185 -2.48 -18.61 -9.92
N SER A 186 -1.31 -18.12 -10.35
CA SER A 186 -0.15 -17.94 -9.46
C SER A 186 -0.37 -16.87 -8.40
N ARG A 187 -0.93 -15.70 -8.77
CA ARG A 187 -1.10 -14.59 -7.82
C ARG A 187 -2.11 -14.95 -6.73
N LEU A 188 -3.29 -15.44 -7.10
CA LEU A 188 -4.31 -15.82 -6.12
C LEU A 188 -3.87 -17.04 -5.30
N GLY A 189 -3.19 -18.01 -5.93
CA GLY A 189 -2.63 -19.17 -5.24
C GLY A 189 -1.59 -18.81 -4.18
N GLU A 190 -0.76 -17.79 -4.42
CA GLU A 190 0.22 -17.29 -3.45
C GLU A 190 -0.39 -16.37 -2.38
N LEU A 191 -1.43 -15.62 -2.71
CA LEU A 191 -2.12 -14.74 -1.76
C LEU A 191 -3.02 -15.50 -0.78
N GLU A 192 -3.60 -16.63 -1.19
CA GLU A 192 -4.47 -17.46 -0.37
C GLU A 192 -3.86 -17.86 1.00
N PRO A 193 -2.66 -18.47 1.08
CA PRO A 193 -2.05 -18.79 2.38
C PRO A 193 -1.74 -17.53 3.21
N ILE A 194 -1.31 -16.45 2.57
CA ILE A 194 -1.03 -15.17 3.24
C ILE A 194 -2.31 -14.60 3.87
N ARG A 195 -3.41 -14.65 3.12
CA ARG A 195 -4.73 -14.20 3.59
C ARG A 195 -5.21 -15.03 4.76
N ASN A 196 -5.04 -16.34 4.71
CA ASN A 196 -5.41 -17.23 5.82
C ASN A 196 -4.59 -16.94 7.08
N ASP A 197 -3.28 -16.69 6.94
CA ASP A 197 -2.46 -16.27 8.07
C ASP A 197 -2.92 -14.95 8.68
N VAL A 198 -3.25 -13.96 7.84
CA VAL A 198 -3.75 -12.65 8.30
C VAL A 198 -5.12 -12.78 8.98
N ALA A 199 -6.04 -13.58 8.44
CA ALA A 199 -7.35 -13.84 9.04
C ALA A 199 -7.25 -14.53 10.41
N HIS A 200 -6.22 -15.36 10.61
CA HIS A 200 -5.90 -15.97 11.91
C HIS A 200 -5.03 -15.07 12.80
N SER A 201 -4.90 -13.78 12.47
CA SER A 201 -4.09 -12.79 13.21
C SER A 201 -2.63 -13.23 13.43
N ARG A 202 -2.08 -14.01 12.50
CA ARG A 202 -0.68 -14.44 12.54
C ARG A 202 0.22 -13.32 12.00
N PRO A 203 1.45 -13.17 12.51
CA PRO A 203 2.37 -12.14 12.03
C PRO A 203 2.68 -12.30 10.54
N SER A 204 2.41 -11.27 9.74
CA SER A 204 2.80 -11.23 8.33
C SER A 204 4.30 -10.95 8.19
N SER A 205 5.01 -11.77 7.41
CA SER A 205 6.41 -11.52 7.09
C SER A 205 6.56 -10.32 6.14
N PRO A 206 7.73 -9.64 6.11
CA PRO A 206 7.97 -8.56 5.14
C PRO A 206 7.74 -9.00 3.69
N MET A 207 8.14 -10.22 3.35
CA MET A 207 7.92 -10.80 2.03
C MET A 207 6.42 -10.99 1.71
N ALA A 208 5.61 -11.38 2.70
CA ALA A 208 4.17 -11.48 2.52
C ALA A 208 3.55 -10.09 2.26
N CYS A 209 3.97 -9.07 3.00
CA CYS A 209 3.54 -7.69 2.77
C CYS A 209 3.91 -7.19 1.37
N ASP A 210 5.13 -7.47 0.91
CA ASP A 210 5.57 -7.11 -0.45
C ASP A 210 4.75 -7.82 -1.53
N LYS A 211 4.41 -9.10 -1.34
CA LYS A 211 3.53 -9.85 -2.25
C LYS A 211 2.12 -9.28 -2.30
N ILE A 212 1.51 -8.98 -1.15
CA ILE A 212 0.17 -8.35 -1.11
C ILE A 212 0.19 -7.03 -1.87
N ARG A 213 1.22 -6.20 -1.66
CA ARG A 213 1.35 -4.90 -2.32
C ARG A 213 1.51 -5.06 -3.83
N LEU A 214 2.50 -5.85 -4.26
CA LEU A 214 2.82 -6.03 -5.67
C LEU A 214 1.65 -6.68 -6.43
N TYR A 215 1.15 -7.81 -5.93
CA TYR A 215 0.06 -8.54 -6.60
C TYR A 215 -1.25 -7.77 -6.52
N GLY A 216 -1.52 -7.06 -5.42
CA GLY A 216 -2.67 -6.16 -5.32
C GLY A 216 -2.66 -5.07 -6.38
N GLU A 217 -1.53 -4.37 -6.57
CA GLU A 217 -1.37 -3.35 -7.61
C GLU A 217 -1.52 -3.93 -9.03
N GLU A 218 -0.93 -5.10 -9.30
CA GLU A 218 -1.03 -5.77 -10.60
C GLU A 218 -2.48 -6.16 -10.92
N LEU A 219 -3.19 -6.75 -9.96
CA LEU A 219 -4.57 -7.18 -10.12
C LEU A 219 -5.52 -5.99 -10.27
N GLU A 220 -5.38 -4.96 -9.44
CA GLU A 220 -6.18 -3.72 -9.53
C GLU A 220 -6.03 -3.06 -10.91
N ARG A 221 -4.81 -3.06 -11.48
CA ARG A 221 -4.58 -2.58 -12.85
C ARG A 221 -5.27 -3.43 -13.91
N CYS A 222 -5.32 -4.75 -13.74
CA CYS A 222 -6.03 -5.64 -14.67
C CYS A 222 -7.55 -5.43 -14.62
N THR A 223 -8.13 -5.32 -13.41
CA THR A 223 -9.58 -5.19 -13.22
C THR A 223 -10.14 -3.83 -13.64
N ASN A 224 -9.29 -2.80 -13.64
CA ASN A 224 -9.64 -1.43 -14.04
C ASN A 224 -9.53 -1.17 -15.55
N ARG A 225 -8.98 -2.11 -16.32
CA ARG A 225 -9.07 -2.03 -17.78
C ARG A 225 -10.54 -2.17 -18.16
N THR A 226 -11.08 -1.21 -18.89
CA THR A 226 -12.33 -1.42 -19.62
C THR A 226 -12.04 -2.43 -20.72
N GLY A 227 -12.59 -3.64 -20.58
CA GLY A 227 -12.61 -4.65 -21.64
C GLY A 227 -13.58 -4.29 -22.75
#